data_AF-A0A7W8XKI5-F1
#
_entry.id   AF-A0A7W8XKI5-F1
#
_cell.length_a   1.000
_cell.length_b   1.000
_cell.length_c   1.000
_cell.angle_alpha   90.00
_cell.angle_beta   90.00
_cell.angle_gamma   90.00
#
_symmetry.space_group_name_H-M   'P 1'
#
loop_
_entity.id
_entity.type
_entity.pdbx_description
1 polymer ?
#
loop_
_entity_poly.entity_id
_entity_poly.type
_entity_poly.pdbx_seq_one_letter_code
_entity_poly.pdbx_strand_id
1 'polypeptide(L)'
;MIEAVLAGGLPRNIAIGGSPGKSRSVLVFGTERGLGVVEASANSEASTGGADRALLLHQARHDVLTGLANRRQFTSDLETSFPVPKGHKLALMLLDLDDFKPVNDTLGHGAGDVVLKMTAERIQEILRDG
;
A
#
# COMPACT_ATOMS: atom_id res chain seq x y z
N MET A 1 4.13 -1.58 -15.23
CA MET A 1 5.18 -2.13 -14.33
C MET A 1 5.48 -1.19 -13.16
N ILE A 2 5.58 0.14 -13.38
CA ILE A 2 5.65 1.17 -12.32
C ILE A 2 4.25 1.50 -11.75
N GLU A 3 3.23 1.56 -12.61
CA GLU A 3 1.84 1.80 -12.19
C GLU A 3 1.31 0.79 -11.16
N ALA A 4 1.79 -0.46 -11.18
CA ALA A 4 1.39 -1.47 -10.19
C ALA A 4 2.00 -1.23 -8.80
N VAL A 5 3.18 -0.59 -8.72
CA VAL A 5 3.77 -0.15 -7.44
C VAL A 5 3.07 1.10 -6.94
N LEU A 6 2.63 1.97 -7.85
CA LEU A 6 1.86 3.18 -7.52
C LEU A 6 0.44 2.84 -7.07
N ALA A 7 -0.26 1.92 -7.74
CA ALA A 7 -1.63 1.53 -7.42
C ALA A 7 -1.73 0.57 -6.23
N GLY A 8 -0.77 -0.36 -6.09
CA GLY A 8 -0.81 -1.39 -5.04
C GLY A 8 0.13 -1.14 -3.86
N GLY A 9 1.00 -0.13 -3.91
CA GLY A 9 1.98 0.19 -2.85
C GLY A 9 3.06 -0.86 -2.56
N LEU A 10 2.93 -2.06 -3.12
CA LEU A 10 3.80 -3.20 -2.85
C LEU A 10 5.19 -3.03 -3.51
N PRO A 11 6.28 -3.25 -2.76
CA PRO A 11 7.64 -3.24 -3.31
C PRO A 11 7.79 -4.28 -4.43
N ARG A 12 8.44 -3.90 -5.54
CA ARG A 12 8.77 -4.82 -6.63
C ARG A 12 10.20 -4.68 -7.11
N ASN A 13 10.79 -5.82 -7.42
CA ASN A 13 12.12 -5.89 -8.00
C ASN A 13 12.02 -5.87 -9.53
N ILE A 14 12.68 -4.91 -10.17
CA ILE A 14 12.68 -4.71 -11.62
C ILE A 14 14.09 -4.98 -12.14
N ALA A 15 14.25 -5.95 -13.02
CA ALA A 15 15.51 -6.19 -13.71
C ALA A 15 15.75 -5.07 -14.72
N ILE A 16 16.88 -4.38 -14.62
CA ILE A 16 17.32 -3.38 -15.60
C ILE A 16 18.40 -4.04 -16.45
N GLY A 17 18.11 -4.18 -17.75
CA GLY A 17 19.05 -4.74 -18.71
C GLY A 17 20.41 -4.02 -18.65
N GLY A 18 21.48 -4.80 -18.61
CA GLY A 18 22.86 -4.32 -18.61
C GLY A 18 23.73 -5.10 -19.59
N SER A 19 24.93 -4.60 -19.87
CA SER A 19 25.92 -5.28 -20.73
C SER A 19 26.11 -6.76 -20.34
N PRO A 20 26.48 -7.64 -21.30
CA PRO A 20 26.71 -9.05 -21.02
C PRO A 20 27.62 -9.23 -19.79
N GLY A 21 27.11 -9.87 -18.74
CA GLY A 21 27.83 -10.09 -17.49
C GLY A 21 27.51 -9.16 -16.31
N LYS A 22 26.65 -8.14 -16.46
CA LYS A 22 26.15 -7.32 -15.34
C LYS A 22 24.62 -7.24 -15.34
N SER A 23 23.98 -8.17 -14.64
CA SER A 23 22.55 -8.04 -14.33
C SER A 23 22.38 -7.06 -13.18
N ARG A 24 21.69 -5.95 -13.44
CA ARG A 24 21.32 -4.96 -12.41
C ARG A 24 19.85 -5.11 -12.11
N SER A 25 19.49 -5.02 -10.84
CA SER A 25 18.09 -4.99 -10.44
C SER A 25 17.83 -3.80 -9.55
N VAL A 26 16.60 -3.32 -9.60
CA VAL A 26 16.17 -2.14 -8.88
C VAL A 26 14.91 -2.47 -8.11
N LEU A 27 14.95 -2.27 -6.80
CA LEU A 27 13.78 -2.36 -5.94
C LEU A 27 13.04 -1.02 -5.99
N VAL A 28 11.80 -1.06 -6.45
CA VAL A 28 10.89 0.09 -6.46
C VAL A 28 9.82 -0.11 -5.40
N PHE A 29 9.57 0.88 -4.55
CA PHE A 29 8.55 0.83 -3.51
C PHE A 29 7.88 2.20 -3.31
N GLY A 30 6.64 2.20 -2.81
CA GLY A 30 5.92 3.43 -2.48
C GLY A 30 6.45 4.10 -1.21
N THR A 31 6.45 5.43 -1.18
CA THR A 31 6.77 6.27 -0.03
C THR A 31 5.71 7.36 0.13
N GLU A 32 5.63 7.99 1.31
CA GLU A 32 4.71 9.10 1.58
C GLU A 32 4.84 10.29 0.61
N ARG A 33 6.00 10.43 -0.07
CA ARG A 33 6.28 11.56 -0.98
C ARG A 33 6.51 11.14 -2.44
N GLY A 34 6.20 9.89 -2.79
CA GLY A 34 6.40 9.37 -4.15
C GLY A 34 7.09 7.99 -4.18
N LEU A 35 7.97 7.77 -5.15
CA LEU A 35 8.62 6.46 -5.35
C LEU A 35 10.03 6.43 -4.76
N GLY A 36 10.30 5.40 -3.96
CA GLY A 36 11.63 5.01 -3.52
C GLY A 36 12.25 4.00 -4.49
N VAL A 37 13.54 4.19 -4.82
CA VAL A 37 14.27 3.36 -5.78
C VAL A 37 15.63 2.99 -5.18
N VAL A 38 15.92 1.69 -5.07
CA VAL A 38 17.20 1.18 -4.57
C VAL A 38 17.83 0.28 -5.62
N GLU A 39 19.02 0.65 -6.12
CA GLU A 39 19.81 -0.17 -7.04
C GLU A 39 20.53 -1.28 -6.25
N ALA A 40 20.27 -2.54 -6.63
CA ALA A 40 21.01 -3.69 -6.16
C ALA A 40 22.02 -4.09 -7.24
N SER A 41 23.30 -3.75 -7.02
CA SER A 41 24.39 -4.33 -7.81
C SER A 41 24.65 -5.75 -7.31
N ALA A 42 24.68 -6.70 -8.25
CA ALA A 42 24.93 -8.12 -8.00
C ALA A 42 26.35 -8.38 -7.48
N ASN A 43 26.63 -8.02 -6.22
CA ASN A 43 27.56 -8.75 -5.39
C ASN A 43 26.72 -9.61 -4.44
N SER A 44 26.93 -10.91 -4.58
CA SER A 44 26.22 -12.03 -3.98
C SER A 44 25.89 -11.87 -2.49
N GLU A 45 24.69 -12.35 -2.13
CA GLU A 45 24.12 -12.60 -0.77
C GLU A 45 23.19 -11.54 -0.14
N ALA A 46 23.10 -10.32 -0.67
CA ALA A 46 22.24 -9.27 -0.08
C ALA A 46 20.90 -9.00 -0.80
N SER A 47 20.54 -9.77 -1.83
CA SER A 47 19.42 -9.46 -2.75
C SER A 47 18.01 -9.76 -2.22
N THR A 48 17.85 -10.58 -1.19
CA THR A 48 16.52 -10.97 -0.66
C THR A 48 16.06 -10.08 0.50
N GLY A 49 16.97 -9.63 1.36
CA GLY A 49 16.62 -8.92 2.60
C GLY A 49 15.98 -7.54 2.40
N GLY A 50 16.31 -6.84 1.31
CA GLY A 50 15.76 -5.51 1.03
C GLY A 50 14.27 -5.53 0.65
N ALA A 51 13.87 -6.49 -0.18
CA ALA A 51 12.48 -6.65 -0.63
C ALA A 51 11.58 -7.14 0.51
N ASP A 52 12.04 -8.12 1.29
CA ASP A 52 11.32 -8.62 2.47
C ASP A 52 11.13 -7.53 3.51
N ARG A 53 12.18 -6.74 3.79
CA ARG A 53 12.08 -5.61 4.71
C ARG A 53 11.10 -4.54 4.23
N ALA A 54 11.12 -4.21 2.94
CA ALA A 54 10.19 -3.25 2.37
C ALA A 54 8.74 -3.76 2.44
N LEU A 55 8.52 -5.06 2.19
CA LEU A 55 7.22 -5.69 2.30
C LEU A 55 6.73 -5.68 3.75
N LEU A 56 7.58 -6.04 4.71
CA LEU A 56 7.27 -5.99 6.13
C LEU A 56 6.91 -4.58 6.60
N LEU A 57 7.65 -3.57 6.14
CA LEU A 57 7.33 -2.17 6.43
C LEU A 57 6.00 -1.75 5.82
N HIS A 58 5.71 -2.18 4.59
CA HIS A 58 4.43 -1.91 3.94
C HIS A 58 3.27 -2.58 4.70
N GLN A 59 3.37 -3.87 5.03
CA GLN A 59 2.36 -4.60 5.79
C GLN A 59 2.18 -4.06 7.23
N ALA A 60 3.23 -3.50 7.83
CA ALA A 60 3.12 -2.85 9.12
C ALA A 60 2.26 -1.57 9.08
N ARG A 61 2.07 -0.97 7.89
CA ARG A 61 1.37 0.30 7.68
C ARG A 61 0.09 0.16 6.84
N HIS A 62 -0.06 -0.91 6.07
CA HIS A 62 -1.18 -1.12 5.17
C HIS A 62 -1.93 -2.41 5.48
N ASP A 63 -3.22 -2.41 5.20
CA ASP A 63 -4.04 -3.61 5.19
C ASP A 63 -3.71 -4.45 3.96
N VAL A 64 -3.41 -5.74 4.16
CA VAL A 64 -2.90 -6.60 3.08
C VAL A 64 -3.99 -6.93 2.05
N LEU A 65 -5.25 -6.92 2.46
CA LEU A 65 -6.36 -7.28 1.60
C LEU A 65 -6.75 -6.12 0.66
N THR A 66 -6.82 -4.92 1.20
CA THR A 66 -7.35 -3.73 0.51
C THR A 66 -6.27 -2.75 0.05
N GLY A 67 -5.04 -2.84 0.59
CA GLY A 67 -3.96 -1.87 0.33
C GLY A 67 -4.11 -0.52 1.04
N LEU A 68 -5.26 -0.27 1.70
CA LEU A 68 -5.50 0.97 2.44
C LEU A 68 -4.58 1.07 3.67
N ALA A 69 -4.42 2.29 4.19
CA ALA A 69 -3.77 2.48 5.48
C ALA A 69 -4.46 1.62 6.55
N ASN A 70 -3.69 0.80 7.25
CA ASN A 70 -4.23 0.04 8.37
C ASN A 70 -4.52 0.99 9.55
N ARG A 71 -5.16 0.46 10.59
CA ARG A 71 -5.52 1.26 11.77
C ARG A 71 -4.33 2.01 12.39
N ARG A 72 -3.15 1.38 12.44
CA ARG A 72 -1.95 2.00 13.03
C ARG A 72 -1.50 3.19 12.19
N GLN A 73 -1.46 3.03 10.88
CA GLN A 73 -1.10 4.10 9.96
C GLN A 73 -2.13 5.23 10.01
N PHE A 74 -3.41 4.89 9.92
CA PHE A 74 -4.50 5.86 10.01
C PHE A 74 -4.43 6.72 11.27
N THR A 75 -4.21 6.11 12.44
CA THR A 75 -4.06 6.86 13.70
C THR A 75 -2.85 7.81 13.65
N SER A 76 -1.72 7.35 13.12
CA SER A 76 -0.52 8.18 12.97
C SER A 76 -0.75 9.39 12.05
N ASP A 77 -1.45 9.19 10.94
CA ASP A 77 -1.79 10.25 9.99
C ASP A 77 -2.78 11.25 10.59
N LEU A 78 -3.76 10.74 11.35
CA LEU A 78 -4.73 11.55 12.07
C LEU A 78 -4.05 12.42 13.15
N GLU A 79 -3.14 11.85 13.95
CA GLU A 79 -2.34 12.58 14.94
C GLU A 79 -1.53 13.73 14.32
N THR A 80 -0.99 13.50 13.13
CA THR A 80 -0.25 14.52 12.37
C THR A 80 -1.16 15.62 11.81
N SER A 81 -2.42 15.28 11.51
CA SER A 81 -3.41 16.20 10.92
C SER A 81 -4.23 16.96 11.95
N PHE A 82 -4.20 16.55 13.23
CA PHE A 82 -4.91 17.20 14.33
C PHE A 82 -4.56 18.68 14.59
N PRO A 83 -3.34 19.18 14.32
CA PRO A 83 -3.03 20.60 14.38
C PRO A 83 -3.71 21.39 13.24
N VAL A 84 -5.05 21.47 13.29
CA VAL A 84 -5.86 22.10 12.25
C VAL A 84 -5.55 23.60 12.19
N PRO A 85 -5.05 24.12 11.04
CA PRO A 85 -4.75 25.53 10.90
C PRO A 85 -5.99 26.39 11.13
N LYS A 86 -5.80 27.61 11.66
CA LYS A 86 -6.91 28.53 11.91
C LYS A 86 -7.72 28.76 10.62
N GLY A 87 -9.04 28.58 10.72
CA GLY A 87 -9.96 28.70 9.57
C GLY A 87 -10.21 27.39 8.80
N HIS A 88 -9.52 26.29 9.14
CA HIS A 88 -9.78 24.97 8.56
C HIS A 88 -10.64 24.13 9.52
N LYS A 89 -11.29 23.09 8.98
CA LYS A 89 -12.06 22.11 9.75
C LYS A 89 -11.61 20.71 9.37
N LEU A 90 -11.50 19.84 10.37
CA LEU A 90 -11.26 18.42 10.19
C LEU A 90 -12.54 17.67 10.55
N ALA A 91 -12.92 16.68 9.74
CA ALA A 91 -14.03 15.78 10.00
C ALA A 91 -13.51 14.34 9.97
N LEU A 92 -14.03 13.50 10.86
CA LEU A 92 -13.75 12.08 10.92
C LEU A 92 -15.05 11.32 10.60
N MET A 93 -14.96 10.38 9.66
CA MET A 93 -16.08 9.53 9.25
C MET A 93 -15.70 8.07 9.49
N LEU A 94 -16.59 7.32 10.12
CA LEU A 94 -16.49 5.88 10.26
C LEU A 94 -17.60 5.25 9.40
N LEU A 95 -17.20 4.35 8.51
CA LEU A 95 -18.10 3.64 7.60
C LEU A 95 -18.10 2.16 7.96
N ASP A 96 -19.28 1.56 7.98
CA ASP A 96 -19.47 0.12 8.10
C ASP A 96 -20.20 -0.40 6.86
N LEU A 97 -19.95 -1.65 6.49
CA LEU A 97 -20.61 -2.29 5.36
C LEU A 97 -21.84 -3.05 5.85
N ASP A 98 -23.02 -2.52 5.51
CA ASP A 98 -24.28 -3.17 5.83
C ASP A 98 -24.35 -4.59 5.22
N ASP A 99 -24.90 -5.52 5.99
CA ASP A 99 -25.09 -6.93 5.61
C ASP A 99 -23.80 -7.67 5.16
N PHE A 100 -22.63 -7.19 5.56
CA PHE A 100 -21.36 -7.82 5.18
C PHE A 100 -21.19 -9.26 5.72
N LYS A 101 -21.68 -9.52 6.94
CA LYS A 101 -21.63 -10.86 7.53
C LYS A 101 -22.50 -11.88 6.75
N PRO A 102 -23.77 -11.59 6.42
CA PRO A 102 -24.57 -12.43 5.52
C PRO A 102 -23.87 -12.80 4.20
N VAL A 103 -23.12 -11.88 3.59
CA VAL A 103 -22.33 -12.18 2.38
C VAL A 103 -21.29 -13.26 2.66
N ASN A 104 -20.51 -13.12 3.74
CA ASN A 104 -19.54 -14.13 4.15
C ASN A 104 -20.19 -15.49 4.46
N ASP A 105 -21.31 -15.47 5.17
CA ASP A 105 -21.98 -16.68 5.62
C ASP A 105 -22.65 -17.44 4.47
N THR A 106 -23.13 -16.72 3.44
CA THR A 106 -23.86 -17.31 2.29
C THR A 106 -22.93 -17.68 1.13
N LEU A 107 -21.93 -16.85 0.85
CA LEU A 107 -21.08 -16.96 -0.35
C LEU A 107 -19.61 -17.29 -0.01
N GLY A 108 -19.28 -17.37 1.28
CA GLY A 108 -17.94 -17.65 1.78
C GLY A 108 -17.06 -16.40 1.90
N HIS A 109 -15.98 -16.53 2.66
CA HIS A 109 -15.05 -15.43 2.94
C HIS A 109 -14.42 -14.82 1.69
N GLY A 110 -14.16 -15.61 0.65
CA GLY A 110 -13.61 -15.08 -0.60
C GLY A 110 -14.55 -14.07 -1.29
N ALA A 111 -15.87 -14.21 -1.13
CA ALA A 111 -16.82 -13.22 -1.63
C ALA A 111 -16.79 -11.93 -0.79
N GLY A 112 -16.66 -12.06 0.53
CA GLY A 112 -16.45 -10.90 1.40
C GLY A 112 -15.17 -10.14 1.08
N ASP A 113 -14.07 -10.86 0.80
CA ASP A 113 -12.80 -10.26 0.38
C ASP A 113 -12.95 -9.42 -0.89
N VAL A 114 -13.73 -9.91 -1.86
CA VAL A 114 -14.04 -9.18 -3.09
C VAL A 114 -14.86 -7.92 -2.80
N VAL A 115 -15.85 -8.00 -1.92
CA VAL A 115 -16.64 -6.83 -1.49
C VAL A 115 -15.77 -5.78 -0.79
N LEU A 116 -14.85 -6.20 0.09
CA LEU A 116 -13.93 -5.28 0.77
C LEU A 116 -13.00 -4.58 -0.22
N LYS A 117 -12.43 -5.31 -1.18
CA LYS A 117 -11.58 -4.74 -2.24
C LYS A 117 -12.33 -3.72 -3.08
N MET A 118 -13.51 -4.06 -3.58
CA MET A 118 -14.33 -3.13 -4.38
C MET A 118 -14.73 -1.88 -3.58
N THR A 119 -15.00 -2.04 -2.28
CA THR A 119 -15.32 -0.92 -1.40
C THR A 119 -14.11 0.01 -1.25
N ALA A 120 -12.93 -0.55 -1.01
CA ALA A 120 -11.68 0.21 -0.91
C ALA A 120 -11.37 0.98 -2.20
N GLU A 121 -11.47 0.32 -3.35
CA GLU A 121 -11.29 0.94 -4.68
C GLU A 121 -12.25 2.13 -4.87
N ARG A 122 -13.55 1.93 -4.61
CA ARG A 122 -14.55 3.00 -4.73
C ARG A 122 -14.29 4.17 -3.80
N ILE A 123 -13.83 3.91 -2.57
CA ILE A 123 -13.46 4.97 -1.63
C ILE A 123 -12.26 5.76 -2.16
N GLN A 124 -11.25 5.10 -2.71
CA GLN A 124 -10.09 5.77 -3.29
C GLN A 124 -10.45 6.60 -4.52
N GLU A 125 -11.38 6.14 -5.37
CA GLU A 125 -11.80 6.87 -6.57
C GLU A 125 -12.53 8.20 -6.25
N ILE A 126 -13.25 8.26 -5.14
CA ILE A 126 -14.01 9.46 -4.75
C ILE A 126 -13.20 10.44 -3.90
N LEU A 127 -12.17 9.94 -3.21
CA LEU A 127 -11.30 10.76 -2.39
C LEU A 127 -10.16 11.33 -3.24
N ARG A 128 -9.71 12.53 -2.89
CA ARG A 128 -8.54 13.14 -3.52
C ARG A 128 -7.30 12.70 -2.76
N ASP A 129 -6.16 12.65 -3.44
CA ASP A 129 -4.87 12.52 -2.78
C ASP A 129 -4.72 13.64 -1.74
N GLY A 130 -4.40 13.24 -0.50
CA GLY A 130 -4.21 14.12 0.65
C GLY A 130 -2.77 14.58 0.79
#